data_AF-A0A6B3I2D5-F1
#
_entry.id   AF-A0A6B3I2D5-F1
#
_cell.length_a   1.000
_cell.length_b   1.000
_cell.length_c   1.000
_cell.angle_alpha   90.00
_cell.angle_beta   90.00
_cell.angle_gamma   90.00
#
_symmetry.space_group_name_H-M   'P 1'
#
loop_
_entity.id
_entity.type
_entity.pdbx_description
1 polymer ?
#
loop_
_entity_poly.entity_id
_entity_poly.type
_entity_poly.pdbx_seq_one_letter_code
_entity_poly.pdbx_strand_id
1 'polypeptide(L)'
;RVAREVGTEGQLGGQARVRDVDGTWRDLTESVNEMAGNLTRQVRAIAAVATAVTRGDLNLKIDVDAAGEIQVLQDNINTMIANLRDTTLANKEQDWL
;
A
#
# COMPACT_ATOMS: atom_id res chain seq x y z
N ARG A 1 19.90 -9.50 -4.87
CA ARG A 1 19.92 -8.27 -4.04
C ARG A 1 18.50 -7.79 -3.72
N VAL A 2 17.65 -7.57 -4.72
CA VAL A 2 16.25 -7.13 -4.53
C VAL A 2 15.42 -8.01 -3.61
N ALA A 3 15.55 -9.34 -3.69
CA ALA A 3 14.82 -10.25 -2.80
C ALA A 3 15.12 -10.00 -1.31
N ARG A 4 16.34 -9.57 -0.96
CA ARG A 4 16.73 -9.23 0.42
C ARG A 4 16.18 -7.86 0.82
N GLU A 5 16.36 -6.85 -0.03
CA GLU A 5 15.90 -5.48 0.24
C GLU A 5 14.38 -5.42 0.43
N VAL A 6 13.62 -6.01 -0.50
CA VAL A 6 12.15 -6.01 -0.46
C VAL A 6 11.63 -7.03 0.55
N GLY A 7 12.13 -8.27 0.50
CA GLY A 7 11.57 -9.39 1.24
C GLY A 7 12.05 -9.53 2.69
N THR A 8 13.21 -8.98 3.03
CA THR A 8 13.78 -9.08 4.39
C THR A 8 13.86 -7.72 5.08
N GLU A 9 14.31 -6.69 4.36
CA GLU A 9 14.55 -5.37 4.93
C GLU A 9 13.32 -4.45 4.80
N GLY A 10 12.28 -4.89 4.08
CA GLY A 10 11.04 -4.11 3.86
C GLY A 10 11.25 -2.86 3.00
N GLN A 11 12.42 -2.72 2.36
CA GLN A 11 12.73 -1.60 1.48
C GLN A 11 12.11 -1.85 0.10
N LEU A 12 10.91 -1.31 -0.09
CA LEU A 12 10.17 -1.44 -1.33
C LEU A 12 10.80 -0.60 -2.46
N GLY A 13 10.66 -1.06 -3.71
CA GLY A 13 11.11 -0.34 -4.91
C GLY A 13 12.44 -0.79 -5.50
N GLY A 14 13.07 -1.83 -4.96
CA GLY A 14 14.21 -2.49 -5.60
C GLY A 14 13.80 -3.20 -6.90
N GLN A 15 14.62 -3.10 -7.94
CA GLN A 15 14.42 -3.81 -9.23
C GLN A 15 15.57 -4.78 -9.51
N ALA A 16 15.22 -6.02 -9.87
CA ALA A 16 16.18 -7.04 -10.26
C ALA A 16 16.79 -6.64 -11.60
N ARG A 17 18.13 -6.53 -11.64
CA ARG A 17 18.89 -6.32 -12.89
C ARG A 17 19.69 -7.58 -13.15
N VAL A 18 19.40 -8.23 -14.27
CA VAL A 18 20.18 -9.39 -14.74
C VAL A 18 20.86 -8.97 -16.04
N ARG A 19 22.19 -9.12 -16.11
CA ARG A 19 22.97 -8.86 -17.32
C ARG A 19 23.07 -10.16 -18.13
N ASP A 20 23.10 -10.03 -19.45
CA ASP A 20 23.37 -11.11 -20.40
C ASP A 20 22.37 -12.29 -20.37
N VAL A 21 21.09 -12.00 -20.15
CA VAL A 21 20.00 -12.99 -20.27
C VAL A 21 19.05 -12.64 -21.42
N ASP A 22 18.89 -13.59 -22.34
CA ASP A 22 17.95 -13.54 -23.46
C ASP A 22 16.83 -14.58 -23.27
N GLY A 23 15.73 -14.39 -23.99
CA GLY A 23 14.58 -15.30 -23.98
C GLY A 23 13.82 -15.32 -22.65
N THR A 24 13.30 -16.47 -22.27
CA THR A 24 12.35 -16.64 -21.14
C THR A 24 12.84 -16.06 -19.81
N TRP A 25 14.14 -16.04 -19.55
CA TRP A 25 14.70 -15.49 -18.30
C TRP A 25 14.58 -13.97 -18.20
N ARG A 26 14.64 -13.27 -19.34
CA ARG A 26 14.41 -11.83 -19.40
C ARG A 26 12.95 -11.51 -19.13
N ASP A 27 12.03 -12.19 -19.82
CA ASP A 27 10.58 -11.97 -19.69
C ASP A 27 10.10 -12.23 -18.25
N LEU A 28 10.62 -13.28 -17.61
CA LEU A 28 10.33 -13.57 -16.20
C LEU A 28 10.86 -12.47 -15.27
N THR A 29 12.07 -11.95 -15.53
CA THR A 29 12.67 -10.87 -14.73
C THR A 29 11.86 -9.59 -14.86
N GLU A 30 11.45 -9.23 -16.08
CA GLU A 30 10.61 -8.06 -16.34
C GLU A 30 9.24 -8.22 -15.66
N SER A 31 8.59 -9.37 -15.77
CA SER A 31 7.30 -9.66 -15.13
C SER A 31 7.37 -9.57 -13.59
N VAL A 32 8.44 -10.12 -12.99
CA VAL A 32 8.65 -10.04 -11.53
C VAL A 32 8.92 -8.60 -11.08
N ASN A 33 9.68 -7.83 -11.87
CA ASN A 33 9.93 -6.42 -11.58
C ASN A 33 8.65 -5.58 -11.68
N GLU A 34 7.80 -5.87 -12.65
CA GLU A 34 6.51 -5.20 -12.79
C GLU A 34 5.60 -5.51 -11.60
N MET A 35 5.48 -6.79 -11.23
CA MET A 35 4.74 -7.21 -10.02
C MET A 35 5.26 -6.50 -8.77
N ALA A 36 6.57 -6.53 -8.53
CA ALA A 36 7.19 -5.87 -7.37
C ALA A 36 6.99 -4.35 -7.39
N GLY A 37 7.04 -3.74 -8.57
CA GLY A 37 6.76 -2.32 -8.77
C GLY A 37 5.31 -1.96 -8.46
N ASN A 38 4.35 -2.78 -8.91
CA ASN A 38 2.92 -2.60 -8.66
C ASN A 38 2.62 -2.70 -7.15
N LEU A 39 3.08 -3.77 -6.49
CA LEU A 39 2.92 -3.97 -5.05
C LEU A 39 3.59 -2.85 -4.24
N THR A 40 4.77 -2.39 -4.66
CA THR A 40 5.46 -1.26 -4.02
C THR A 40 4.59 0.01 -4.03
N ARG A 41 3.99 0.35 -5.18
CA ARG A 41 3.14 1.54 -5.29
C ARG A 41 1.91 1.42 -4.40
N GLN A 42 1.26 0.26 -4.41
CA GLN A 42 0.05 0.01 -3.62
C GLN A 42 0.34 0.11 -2.11
N VAL A 43 1.37 -0.58 -1.62
CA VAL A 43 1.74 -0.55 -0.19
C VAL A 43 2.17 0.84 0.26
N ARG A 44 2.88 1.61 -0.58
CA ARG A 44 3.25 3.00 -0.26
C ARG A 44 2.04 3.92 -0.15
N ALA A 45 1.03 3.76 -1.01
CA ALA A 45 -0.21 4.52 -0.92
C ALA A 45 -0.96 4.23 0.40
N ILE A 46 -1.06 2.95 0.76
CA ILE A 46 -1.63 2.51 2.05
C ILE A 46 -0.88 3.14 3.22
N ALA A 47 0.45 3.06 3.22
CA ALA A 47 1.29 3.61 4.29
C ALA A 47 1.16 5.14 4.44
N ALA A 48 1.04 5.86 3.33
CA ALA A 48 0.87 7.31 3.34
C ALA A 48 -0.44 7.72 4.02
N VAL A 49 -1.56 7.06 3.66
CA VAL A 49 -2.87 7.34 4.28
C VAL A 49 -2.89 6.92 5.75
N ALA A 50 -2.37 5.74 6.09
CA ALA A 50 -2.27 5.30 7.48
C ALA A 50 -1.45 6.28 8.34
N THR A 51 -0.38 6.87 7.79
CA THR A 51 0.42 7.90 8.46
C THR A 51 -0.33 9.21 8.64
N ALA A 52 -1.20 9.59 7.70
CA ALA A 52 -2.03 10.79 7.85
C ALA A 52 -3.11 10.59 8.94
N VAL A 53 -3.71 9.40 8.98
CA VAL A 53 -4.68 8.98 10.00
C VAL A 53 -4.08 9.03 11.39
N THR A 54 -2.83 8.58 11.57
CA THR A 54 -2.14 8.66 12.88
C THR A 54 -1.85 10.11 13.32
N ARG A 55 -1.91 11.07 12.39
CA ARG A 55 -1.81 12.51 12.65
C ARG A 55 -3.18 13.18 12.81
N GLY A 56 -4.27 12.40 12.80
CA GLY A 56 -5.64 12.87 12.99
C GLY A 56 -6.37 13.29 11.72
N ASP A 57 -5.77 13.13 10.53
CA ASP A 57 -6.47 13.39 9.28
C ASP A 57 -7.26 12.15 8.85
N LEU A 58 -8.55 12.15 9.19
CA LEU A 58 -9.49 11.06 8.90
C LEU A 58 -10.29 11.30 7.61
N ASN A 59 -9.93 12.30 6.80
CA ASN A 59 -10.63 12.62 5.56
C ASN A 59 -9.97 12.00 4.33
N LEU A 60 -8.78 11.41 4.49
CA LEU A 60 -8.08 10.73 3.42
C LEU A 60 -8.61 9.32 3.21
N LYS A 61 -8.57 8.89 1.95
CA LYS A 61 -8.81 7.51 1.52
C LYS A 61 -7.64 7.05 0.68
N ILE A 62 -7.36 5.75 0.73
CA ILE A 62 -6.45 5.10 -0.19
C ILE A 62 -7.13 5.03 -1.55
N ASP A 63 -6.46 5.58 -2.56
CA ASP A 63 -6.94 5.65 -3.94
C ASP A 63 -5.80 5.27 -4.88
N VAL A 64 -5.56 3.96 -4.98
CA VAL A 64 -4.58 3.36 -5.89
C VAL A 64 -5.24 2.21 -6.61
N ASP A 65 -4.86 2.01 -7.88
CA ASP A 65 -5.34 0.87 -8.65
C ASP A 65 -4.80 -0.44 -8.03
N ALA A 66 -5.71 -1.29 -7.61
CA ALA A 66 -5.45 -2.54 -6.94
C ALA A 66 -6.53 -3.56 -7.26
N ALA A 67 -6.15 -4.84 -7.22
CA ALA A 67 -7.03 -5.96 -7.42
C ALA A 67 -6.72 -7.07 -6.40
N GLY A 68 -7.65 -8.01 -6.23
CA GLY A 68 -7.49 -9.17 -5.37
C GLY A 68 -7.25 -8.77 -3.90
N GLU A 69 -6.29 -9.42 -3.25
CA GLU A 69 -6.03 -9.24 -1.82
C GLU A 69 -5.64 -7.81 -1.44
N ILE A 70 -4.93 -7.09 -2.32
CA ILE A 70 -4.53 -5.71 -2.06
C ILE A 70 -5.73 -4.76 -2.13
N GLN A 71 -6.69 -5.02 -3.02
CA GLN A 71 -7.93 -4.24 -3.06
C GLN A 71 -8.75 -4.48 -1.78
N VAL A 72 -8.88 -5.73 -1.35
CA VAL A 72 -9.57 -6.07 -0.09
C VAL A 72 -8.90 -5.38 1.10
N LEU A 73 -7.57 -5.34 1.14
CA LEU A 73 -6.83 -4.62 2.18
C LEU A 73 -7.11 -3.11 2.15
N GLN A 74 -7.06 -2.50 0.96
CA GLN A 74 -7.40 -1.09 0.76
C GLN A 74 -8.82 -0.77 1.25
N ASP A 75 -9.80 -1.57 0.87
CA ASP A 75 -11.21 -1.36 1.20
C ASP A 75 -11.45 -1.50 2.71
N ASN A 76 -10.82 -2.48 3.35
CA ASN A 76 -10.89 -2.66 4.80
C ASN A 76 -10.29 -1.47 5.55
N ILE A 77 -9.15 -0.94 5.11
CA ILE A 77 -8.52 0.22 5.74
C ILE A 77 -9.37 1.48 5.52
N ASN A 78 -9.90 1.69 4.32
CA ASN A 78 -10.81 2.81 4.03
C ASN A 78 -12.06 2.76 4.92
N THR A 79 -12.63 1.56 5.11
CA THR A 79 -13.77 1.34 6.01
C THR A 79 -13.40 1.65 7.46
N MET A 80 -12.22 1.21 7.93
CA MET A 80 -11.72 1.52 9.26
C MET A 80 -11.59 3.04 9.48
N ILE A 81 -11.06 3.78 8.50
CA ILE A 81 -10.90 5.24 8.58
C ILE A 81 -12.26 5.92 8.66
N ALA A 82 -13.22 5.51 7.83
CA ALA A 82 -14.58 6.04 7.86
C ALA A 82 -15.24 5.81 9.23
N ASN A 83 -15.17 4.59 9.77
CA ASN A 83 -15.71 4.27 11.09
C ASN A 83 -15.08 5.10 12.21
N LEU A 84 -13.76 5.30 12.17
CA LEU A 84 -13.05 6.15 13.13
C LEU A 84 -13.51 7.61 13.04
N ARG A 85 -13.67 8.14 11.83
CA ARG A 85 -14.16 9.51 11.60
C ARG A 85 -15.56 9.68 12.18
N ASP A 86 -16.47 8.77 11.84
CA ASP A 86 -17.87 8.85 12.23
C ASP A 86 -18.01 8.72 13.76
N THR A 87 -17.26 7.80 14.38
CA THR A 87 -17.22 7.67 15.84
C THR A 87 -16.64 8.92 16.52
N THR A 88 -15.59 9.52 15.95
CA THR A 88 -14.99 10.75 16.48
C THR A 88 -15.97 11.93 16.42
N LEU A 89 -16.75 12.03 15.34
CA LEU A 89 -17.78 13.06 15.20
C LEU A 89 -18.93 12.84 16.20
N ALA A 90 -19.43 11.61 16.31
CA ALA A 90 -20.48 11.26 17.25
C ALA A 90 -20.09 11.54 18.71
N ASN A 91 -18.83 11.27 19.09
CA ASN A 91 -18.35 11.57 20.44
C ASN A 91 -18.30 13.09 20.71
N LYS A 92 -17.88 13.89 19.73
CA LYS A 92 -17.94 15.37 19.84
C LYS A 92 -19.38 15.88 19.97
N GLU A 93 -20.33 15.19 19.35
CA GLU A 93 -21.75 15.46 19.50
C GLU A 93 -22.33 15.02 20.86
N GLN A 94 -21.62 14.22 21.64
CA GLN A 94 -22.05 13.85 22.99
C GLN A 94 -21.42 14.76 24.03
N ASP A 95 -20.19 15.22 23.82
CA ASP A 95 -19.50 16.13 24.73
C ASP A 95 -20.19 17.50 24.93
N TRP A 96 -21.12 17.89 24.06
CA TRP A 96 -21.90 19.13 24.23
C TRP A 96 -23.20 18.98 25.04
N LEU A 97 -23.63 17.74 25.32
CA LEU A 97 -24.82 17.40 26.11
C LEU A 97 -24.49 17.25 27.60
#